data_AF-A0A229W0B8-F1
#
_entry.id   AF-A0A229W0B8-F1
#
_cell.length_a   1.000
_cell.length_b   1.000
_cell.length_c   1.000
_cell.angle_alpha   90.00
_cell.angle_beta   90.00
_cell.angle_gamma   90.00
#
_symmetry.space_group_name_H-M   'P 1'
#
loop_
_entity.id
_entity.type
_entity.pdbx_description
1 polymer ?
#
loop_
_entity_poly.entity_id
_entity_poly.type
_entity_poly.pdbx_seq_one_letter_code
_entity_poly.pdbx_strand_id
1 'polypeptide(L)'
;MSRETFAKRLNSAMSLRHMKQIDVVRAAQKQGLKLGKSHISQYVSGKTVPRVDTLRFLAATLNVNDQWLHGDDVPMERTDSSDVTGQAAQSSVSDEPTVASAASSAPTQTLPTLHTTPSTTIPEGRPMRRFTKSTKLDNVLYDVRGPVVDEAARMEATGTHVLKLNIGNPAPFGFRTPDEVIYDMAHQLPDCEGYSASKGLFSARKAIMQYSQLKNLPNVSIDDIYTGNGVSELINLSMSALLDNGDEVLIPSPDYPLWTACVNLAGGTAVHYLCDEQSEWYPDIDDMRSKITDKTKAIVVINPNNPTGALYPKEVLQQIVDLAREHQLMIFSDEIYDRLVMDGLQHTSIASLAPDLFCVTFSGLSKSHMIAGYRVGWMVLSGNKNVAKDYIEGINMLTNMRICSNVPAQSIVQTALGGHQSVNDYIVPGGRIYEQREYIYNALNSIPGVTAVKPKAAFYIFPKLDVKKFNISDDEQFALDLLHDERILITRGGGFNWHEPDHFRIVYLPRIEVLKDATAKLTDFLSYYRQ
;
A
#
# COMPACT_ATOMS: atom_id res chain seq x y z
N MET A 1 -7.45 -0.96 37.55
CA MET A 1 -7.18 0.44 37.97
C MET A 1 -7.96 1.39 37.07
N SER A 2 -8.55 2.46 37.61
CA SER A 2 -9.39 3.39 36.82
C SER A 2 -8.55 4.49 36.17
N ARG A 3 -8.88 4.84 34.93
CA ARG A 3 -8.25 5.97 34.21
C ARG A 3 -8.54 7.31 34.90
N GLU A 4 -9.63 7.37 35.67
CA GLU A 4 -10.01 8.51 36.50
C GLU A 4 -9.01 8.81 37.63
N THR A 5 -8.46 7.80 38.30
CA THR A 5 -7.50 8.03 39.40
C THR A 5 -6.24 8.71 38.90
N PHE A 6 -5.67 8.20 37.80
CA PHE A 6 -4.53 8.83 37.12
C PHE A 6 -4.85 10.27 36.71
N ALA A 7 -6.00 10.51 36.06
CA ALA A 7 -6.39 11.86 35.62
C ALA A 7 -6.58 12.83 36.79
N LYS A 8 -7.21 12.39 37.90
CA LYS A 8 -7.37 13.20 39.12
C LYS A 8 -6.00 13.55 39.72
N ARG A 9 -5.11 12.56 39.89
CA ARG A 9 -3.76 12.78 40.45
C ARG A 9 -2.89 13.67 39.56
N LEU A 10 -2.95 13.52 38.23
CA LEU A 10 -2.28 14.38 37.27
C LEU A 10 -2.76 15.85 37.36
N ASN A 11 -4.07 16.09 37.40
CA ASN A 11 -4.63 17.43 37.55
C ASN A 11 -4.22 18.10 38.87
N SER A 12 -4.27 17.36 39.98
CA SER A 12 -3.82 17.85 41.29
C SER A 12 -2.33 18.22 41.28
N ALA A 13 -1.47 17.35 40.75
CA ALA A 13 -0.03 17.60 40.67
C ALA A 13 0.32 18.79 39.74
N MET A 14 -0.34 18.89 38.58
CA MET A 14 -0.18 20.05 37.69
C MET A 14 -0.60 21.37 38.36
N SER A 15 -1.70 21.36 39.10
CA SER A 15 -2.20 22.52 39.84
C SER A 15 -1.23 22.92 40.97
N LEU A 16 -0.73 21.94 41.73
CA LEU A 16 0.24 22.14 42.82
C LEU A 16 1.59 22.70 42.35
N ARG A 17 2.01 22.38 41.11
CA ARG A 17 3.23 22.94 40.49
C ARG A 17 2.96 24.16 39.61
N HIS A 18 1.75 24.71 39.62
CA HIS A 18 1.30 25.83 38.79
C HIS A 18 1.55 25.66 37.27
N MET A 19 1.61 24.41 36.78
CA MET A 19 1.90 24.10 35.38
C MET A 19 0.63 23.99 34.55
N LYS A 20 0.58 24.68 33.40
CA LYS A 20 -0.46 24.46 32.39
C LYS A 20 -0.06 23.31 31.46
N GLN A 21 -1.02 22.76 30.72
CA GLN A 21 -0.76 21.69 29.75
C GLN A 21 0.33 22.06 28.72
N ILE A 22 0.42 23.33 28.34
CA ILE A 22 1.46 23.84 27.42
C ILE A 22 2.88 23.77 28.00
N ASP A 23 3.02 23.89 29.31
CA ASP A 23 4.33 23.89 29.97
C ASP A 23 4.89 22.47 30.07
N VAL A 24 4.03 21.47 30.28
CA VAL A 24 4.36 20.05 30.18
C VAL A 24 4.76 19.67 28.74
N VAL A 25 4.05 20.17 27.72
CA VAL A 25 4.42 19.97 26.30
C VAL A 25 5.80 20.58 26.00
N ARG A 26 6.09 21.79 26.50
CA ARG A 26 7.40 22.45 26.35
C ARG A 26 8.52 21.68 27.07
N ALA A 27 8.26 21.17 28.27
CA ALA A 27 9.21 20.33 29.01
C ALA A 27 9.54 19.03 28.24
N ALA A 28 8.53 18.40 27.64
CA ALA A 28 8.73 17.20 26.82
C ALA A 28 9.57 17.49 25.56
N GLN A 29 9.29 18.61 24.87
CA GLN A 29 10.08 19.04 23.71
C GLN A 29 11.55 19.28 24.07
N LYS A 30 11.84 19.90 25.22
CA LYS A 30 13.22 20.09 25.72
C LYS A 30 13.95 18.77 26.01
N GLN A 31 13.23 17.68 26.26
CA GLN A 31 13.78 16.35 26.52
C GLN A 31 13.65 15.40 25.30
N GLY A 32 13.33 15.92 24.11
CA GLY A 32 13.19 15.12 22.88
C GLY A 32 11.97 14.19 22.83
N LEU A 33 11.06 14.27 23.80
CA LEU A 33 9.85 13.45 23.87
C LEU A 33 8.75 14.00 22.96
N LYS A 34 8.24 13.17 22.05
CA LYS A 34 7.14 13.50 21.11
C LYS A 34 5.77 13.57 21.82
N LEU A 35 5.57 14.57 22.67
CA LEU A 35 4.35 14.73 23.49
C LEU A 35 3.57 16.00 23.12
N GLY A 36 2.76 15.93 22.07
CA GLY A 36 1.89 17.04 21.64
C GLY A 36 0.68 17.32 22.54
N LYS A 37 0.07 18.52 22.39
CA LYS A 37 -1.09 19.01 23.17
C LYS A 37 -2.24 18.00 23.31
N SER A 38 -2.57 17.28 22.23
CA SER A 38 -3.65 16.28 22.21
C SER A 38 -3.44 15.16 23.25
N HIS A 39 -2.20 14.68 23.42
CA HIS A 39 -1.89 13.63 24.39
C HIS A 39 -2.11 14.10 25.83
N ILE A 40 -1.60 15.27 26.19
CA ILE A 40 -1.81 15.86 27.53
C ILE A 40 -3.31 16.08 27.80
N SER A 41 -4.06 16.56 26.80
CA SER A 41 -5.52 16.74 26.93
C SER A 41 -6.26 15.41 27.16
N GLN A 42 -5.85 14.31 26.51
CA GLN A 42 -6.42 12.98 26.73
C GLN A 42 -6.07 12.39 28.11
N TYR A 43 -4.87 12.67 28.62
CA TYR A 43 -4.42 12.29 29.96
C TYR A 43 -5.18 13.04 31.06
N VAL A 44 -5.27 14.36 30.93
CA VAL A 44 -6.01 15.25 31.85
C VAL A 44 -7.51 14.93 31.88
N SER A 45 -8.09 14.50 30.75
CA SER A 45 -9.50 14.09 30.66
C SER A 45 -9.76 12.60 30.98
N GLY A 46 -8.73 11.83 31.37
CA GLY A 46 -8.87 10.40 31.72
C GLY A 46 -9.28 9.49 30.56
N LYS A 47 -9.22 9.95 29.30
CA LYS A 47 -9.50 9.12 28.12
C LYS A 47 -8.48 7.98 27.98
N THR A 48 -7.22 8.28 28.27
CA THR A 48 -6.07 7.36 28.14
C THR A 48 -5.09 7.56 29.30
N VAL A 49 -4.27 6.54 29.58
CA VAL A 49 -3.13 6.61 30.51
C VAL A 49 -1.83 6.54 29.69
N PRO A 50 -0.77 7.30 30.03
CA PRO A 50 0.52 7.24 29.36
C PRO A 50 1.20 5.86 29.46
N ARG A 51 2.10 5.57 28.51
CA ARG A 51 3.08 4.47 28.64
C ARG A 51 4.11 4.80 29.72
N VAL A 52 4.79 3.78 30.26
CA VAL A 52 5.74 3.87 31.40
C VAL A 52 6.74 5.03 31.26
N ASP A 53 7.34 5.22 30.08
CA ASP A 53 8.35 6.29 29.88
C ASP A 53 7.73 7.70 29.97
N THR A 54 6.54 7.88 29.39
CA THR A 54 5.77 9.13 29.47
C THR A 54 5.24 9.37 30.88
N LEU A 55 4.84 8.31 31.60
CA LEU A 55 4.43 8.38 33.01
C LEU A 55 5.60 8.85 33.90
N ARG A 56 6.78 8.25 33.74
CA ARG A 56 8.01 8.65 34.47
C ARG A 56 8.43 10.08 34.14
N PHE A 57 8.33 10.48 32.88
CA PHE A 57 8.54 11.88 32.46
C PHE A 57 7.57 12.84 33.17
N LEU A 58 6.27 12.53 33.22
CA LEU A 58 5.27 13.35 33.89
C LEU A 58 5.55 13.43 35.41
N ALA A 59 5.86 12.30 36.04
CA ALA A 59 6.19 12.23 37.46
C ALA A 59 7.45 13.03 37.81
N ALA A 60 8.51 12.95 36.99
CA ALA A 60 9.72 13.77 37.15
C ALA A 60 9.44 15.27 36.93
N THR A 61 8.70 15.61 35.87
CA THR A 61 8.35 17.01 35.54
C THR A 61 7.50 17.67 36.62
N LEU A 62 6.62 16.90 37.27
CA LEU A 62 5.74 17.39 38.35
C LEU A 62 6.35 17.20 39.75
N ASN A 63 7.57 16.66 39.85
CA ASN A 63 8.22 16.25 41.09
C ASN A 63 7.28 15.46 42.03
N VAL A 64 6.83 14.30 41.55
CA VAL A 64 6.02 13.33 42.29
C VAL A 64 6.57 11.90 42.11
N ASN A 65 6.09 10.98 42.94
CA ASN A 65 6.27 9.54 42.80
C ASN A 65 5.48 9.02 41.57
N ASP A 66 6.09 8.16 40.74
CA ASP A 66 5.48 7.64 39.51
C ASP A 66 4.43 6.55 39.79
N GLN A 67 4.61 5.73 40.83
CA GLN A 67 3.60 4.79 41.33
C GLN A 67 2.37 5.53 41.89
N TRP A 68 2.59 6.60 42.66
CA TRP A 68 1.48 7.47 43.08
C TRP A 68 0.78 8.08 41.85
N LEU A 69 1.52 8.62 40.88
CA LEU A 69 0.88 9.20 39.70
C LEU A 69 0.08 8.15 38.90
N HIS A 70 0.57 6.91 38.82
CA HIS A 70 -0.09 5.78 38.17
C HIS A 70 -1.43 5.40 38.84
N GLY A 71 -1.49 5.47 40.18
CA GLY A 71 -2.70 5.18 40.95
C GLY A 71 -2.48 4.33 42.21
N ASP A 72 -1.24 3.96 42.53
CA ASP A 72 -0.89 3.10 43.66
C ASP A 72 -0.94 3.85 44.99
N ASP A 73 -1.14 3.14 46.11
CA ASP A 73 -1.29 3.76 47.43
C ASP A 73 0.07 3.97 48.12
N VAL A 74 0.83 4.93 47.58
CA VAL A 74 2.14 5.38 48.10
C VAL A 74 2.16 6.91 48.21
N PRO A 75 3.09 7.52 48.98
CA PRO A 75 3.17 8.98 49.09
C PRO A 75 3.33 9.70 47.74
N MET A 76 2.70 10.86 47.60
CA MET A 76 2.81 11.71 46.39
C MET A 76 4.24 12.21 46.18
N GLU A 77 4.93 12.56 47.26
CA GLU A 77 6.28 13.11 47.24
C GLU A 77 7.30 11.96 47.31
N ARG A 78 8.48 12.20 46.72
CA ARG A 78 9.58 11.24 46.80
C ARG A 78 10.22 11.39 48.17
N THR A 79 10.27 10.29 48.93
CA THR A 79 11.01 10.24 50.19
C THR A 79 12.49 10.03 49.90
N ASP A 80 13.22 11.12 49.69
CA ASP A 80 14.69 11.09 49.61
C ASP A 80 15.26 10.81 51.01
N SER A 81 15.56 9.55 51.30
CA SER A 81 16.19 9.12 52.56
C SER A 81 17.70 8.86 52.37
N SER A 82 18.47 9.92 52.15
CA SER A 82 19.91 9.94 52.40
C SER A 82 20.39 11.38 52.64
N ASP A 83 21.16 11.55 53.72
CA ASP A 83 21.94 12.73 54.11
C ASP A 83 21.21 14.00 54.59
N VAL A 84 21.00 14.06 55.92
CA VAL A 84 21.40 15.24 56.69
C VAL A 84 22.30 14.79 57.85
N THR A 85 23.54 15.24 57.82
CA THR A 85 24.49 15.16 58.93
C THR A 85 24.22 16.24 59.98
N GLY A 86 24.44 15.92 61.26
CA GLY A 86 24.89 16.92 62.23
C GLY A 86 24.00 17.20 63.46
N GLN A 87 24.35 16.53 64.56
CA GLN A 87 24.31 17.05 65.95
C GLN A 87 22.92 17.31 66.59
N ALA A 88 22.71 17.08 67.90
CA ALA A 88 23.49 16.37 68.92
C ALA A 88 22.61 16.10 70.17
N ALA A 89 23.19 15.37 71.14
CA ALA A 89 22.87 15.29 72.57
C ALA A 89 22.15 14.00 73.07
N GLN A 90 22.89 13.27 73.93
CA GLN A 90 22.52 12.82 75.28
C GLN A 90 21.23 11.99 75.48
N SER A 91 21.15 10.91 76.27
CA SER A 91 22.08 10.02 76.99
C SER A 91 21.26 9.26 78.04
N SER A 92 21.23 7.92 78.01
CA SER A 92 20.94 6.99 79.15
C SER A 92 20.77 5.57 78.58
N VAL A 93 21.53 4.54 78.99
CA VAL A 93 21.31 3.72 80.22
C VAL A 93 19.86 3.16 80.22
N SER A 94 19.58 1.85 80.20
CA SER A 94 20.41 0.62 80.11
C SER A 94 19.53 -0.52 79.48
N ASP A 95 19.85 -1.82 79.41
CA ASP A 95 20.89 -2.65 80.05
C ASP A 95 21.22 -3.94 79.26
N GLU A 96 22.21 -4.70 79.75
CA GLU A 96 22.58 -6.08 79.35
C GLU A 96 22.36 -7.03 80.58
N PRO A 97 22.77 -8.32 80.60
CA PRO A 97 22.95 -9.33 79.55
C PRO A 97 22.25 -10.68 79.91
N THR A 98 22.41 -11.74 79.09
CA THR A 98 22.98 -13.02 79.62
C THR A 98 23.42 -14.03 78.54
N VAL A 99 24.72 -14.33 78.60
CA VAL A 99 25.47 -15.54 78.21
C VAL A 99 24.72 -16.85 78.61
N ALA A 100 24.90 -18.06 78.03
CA ALA A 100 26.04 -18.60 77.30
C ALA A 100 25.76 -19.85 76.41
N SER A 101 26.70 -20.10 75.49
CA SER A 101 27.37 -21.38 75.11
C SER A 101 26.80 -22.75 75.56
N ALA A 102 27.03 -23.89 74.87
CA ALA A 102 27.57 -24.22 73.54
C ALA A 102 27.45 -25.75 73.34
N ALA A 103 27.42 -26.24 72.09
CA ALA A 103 27.84 -27.60 71.72
C ALA A 103 27.98 -27.73 70.19
N SER A 104 28.85 -28.62 69.72
CA SER A 104 29.28 -28.70 68.31
C SER A 104 28.63 -29.84 67.51
N SER A 105 28.73 -29.69 66.18
CA SER A 105 28.99 -30.77 65.21
C SER A 105 27.96 -31.92 65.05
N ALA A 106 27.06 -31.76 64.08
CA ALA A 106 26.67 -32.82 63.14
C ALA A 106 26.27 -32.17 61.79
N PRO A 107 26.51 -32.80 60.62
CA PRO A 107 26.36 -32.14 59.33
C PRO A 107 24.99 -32.38 58.68
N THR A 108 24.35 -31.32 58.19
CA THR A 108 23.22 -31.42 57.25
C THR A 108 23.38 -30.36 56.16
N GLN A 109 23.14 -30.75 54.91
CA GLN A 109 23.41 -29.96 53.71
C GLN A 109 22.58 -28.66 53.68
N THR A 110 23.24 -27.53 53.45
CA THR A 110 22.61 -26.29 52.97
C THR A 110 23.14 -25.96 51.58
N LEU A 111 22.23 -25.61 50.67
CA LEU A 111 22.54 -25.26 49.29
C LEU A 111 23.27 -23.91 49.20
N PRO A 112 24.02 -23.65 48.11
CA PRO A 112 25.02 -22.59 48.07
C PRO A 112 24.44 -21.18 48.20
N THR A 113 25.25 -20.30 48.77
CA THR A 113 25.06 -18.86 48.79
C THR A 113 24.81 -18.31 47.38
N LEU A 114 23.82 -17.41 47.27
CA LEU A 114 23.55 -16.68 46.04
C LEU A 114 24.82 -15.95 45.57
N HIS A 115 25.24 -16.27 44.34
CA HIS A 115 26.35 -15.58 43.68
C HIS A 115 26.09 -14.08 43.62
N THR A 116 27.14 -13.31 43.89
CA THR A 116 27.19 -11.88 43.63
C THR A 116 26.79 -11.60 42.19
N THR A 117 25.78 -10.75 42.01
CA THR A 117 25.30 -10.35 40.68
C THR A 117 26.44 -9.72 39.88
N PRO A 118 26.74 -10.19 38.66
CA PRO A 118 27.70 -9.49 37.82
C PRO A 118 27.18 -8.08 37.55
N SER A 119 28.00 -7.07 37.86
CA SER A 119 27.76 -5.70 37.42
C SER A 119 27.74 -5.69 35.89
N THR A 120 26.55 -5.61 35.29
CA THR A 120 26.37 -5.37 33.86
C THR A 120 26.70 -3.92 33.55
N THR A 121 27.99 -3.60 33.57
CA THR A 121 28.53 -2.43 32.91
C THR A 121 28.21 -2.53 31.42
N ILE A 122 27.17 -1.83 30.99
CA ILE A 122 26.94 -1.56 29.57
C ILE A 122 28.18 -0.82 29.07
N PRO A 123 28.89 -1.31 28.03
CA PRO A 123 30.09 -0.64 27.55
C PRO A 123 29.75 0.77 27.07
N GLU A 124 30.26 1.78 27.78
CA GLU A 124 30.20 3.17 27.33
C GLU A 124 30.87 3.27 25.95
N GLY A 125 30.21 3.97 25.01
CA GLY A 125 30.77 4.23 23.69
C GLY A 125 30.32 3.31 22.54
N ARG A 126 29.38 2.37 22.72
CA ARG A 126 28.73 1.74 21.55
C ARG A 126 27.84 2.76 20.82
N PRO A 127 28.09 3.06 19.52
CA PRO A 127 27.24 3.98 18.78
C PRO A 127 25.81 3.44 18.68
N MET A 128 24.83 4.35 18.78
CA MET A 128 23.41 3.98 18.71
C MET A 128 23.11 3.26 17.39
N ARG A 129 22.59 2.04 17.45
CA ARG A 129 22.23 1.27 16.26
C ARG A 129 21.10 1.99 15.52
N ARG A 130 21.42 2.57 14.36
CA ARG A 130 20.43 3.10 13.42
C ARG A 130 19.75 1.93 12.69
N PHE A 131 18.43 1.92 12.71
CA PHE A 131 17.63 1.03 11.87
C PHE A 131 17.25 1.78 10.60
N THR A 132 17.54 1.19 9.44
CA THR A 132 17.20 1.70 8.10
C THR A 132 16.23 0.74 7.42
N LYS A 133 15.61 1.15 6.30
CA LYS A 133 14.86 0.21 5.45
C LYS A 133 15.79 -0.88 4.90
N SER A 134 15.21 -2.04 4.58
CA SER A 134 15.93 -3.11 3.86
C SER A 134 16.39 -2.58 2.50
N THR A 135 17.58 -2.99 2.05
CA THR A 135 18.11 -2.60 0.73
C THR A 135 17.26 -3.11 -0.43
N LYS A 136 16.46 -4.17 -0.21
CA LYS A 136 15.42 -4.62 -1.16
C LYS A 136 14.36 -3.55 -1.48
N LEU A 137 14.28 -2.47 -0.68
CA LEU A 137 13.38 -1.34 -0.91
C LEU A 137 14.09 -0.12 -1.53
N ASP A 138 15.35 -0.24 -1.97
CA ASP A 138 16.09 0.88 -2.58
C ASP A 138 15.64 1.16 -4.02
N ASN A 139 15.28 0.12 -4.77
CA ASN A 139 14.76 0.22 -6.15
C ASN A 139 13.24 0.02 -6.24
N VAL A 140 12.51 0.19 -5.12
CA VAL A 140 11.05 0.00 -5.06
C VAL A 140 10.36 1.36 -5.11
N LEU A 141 10.08 1.81 -6.33
CA LEU A 141 9.38 3.06 -6.61
C LEU A 141 7.88 2.80 -6.83
N TYR A 142 7.02 3.61 -6.22
CA TYR A 142 5.57 3.53 -6.37
C TYR A 142 4.97 4.95 -6.38
N ASP A 143 5.37 5.73 -7.38
CA ASP A 143 5.19 7.19 -7.43
C ASP A 143 3.74 7.65 -7.64
N VAL A 144 2.81 6.72 -7.85
CA VAL A 144 1.37 6.95 -7.63
C VAL A 144 1.08 7.45 -6.19
N ARG A 145 2.05 7.29 -5.27
CA ARG A 145 2.09 7.88 -3.92
C ARG A 145 3.47 8.50 -3.59
N GLY A 146 4.13 9.09 -4.59
CA GLY A 146 5.45 9.71 -4.46
C GLY A 146 5.43 11.15 -3.91
N PRO A 147 6.54 11.92 -4.03
CA PRO A 147 6.72 13.24 -3.41
C PRO A 147 5.61 14.25 -3.70
N VAL A 148 5.10 14.27 -4.93
CA VAL A 148 3.97 15.14 -5.35
C VAL A 148 2.69 14.87 -4.54
N VAL A 149 2.47 13.62 -4.12
CA VAL A 149 1.32 13.22 -3.30
C VAL A 149 1.51 13.59 -1.84
N ASP A 150 2.74 13.49 -1.31
CA ASP A 150 3.07 13.97 0.03
C ASP A 150 2.92 15.50 0.13
N GLU A 151 3.31 16.23 -0.91
CA GLU A 151 3.13 17.68 -1.00
C GLU A 151 1.64 18.07 -1.10
N ALA A 152 0.85 17.37 -1.92
CA ALA A 152 -0.60 17.56 -1.94
C ALA A 152 -1.25 17.29 -0.58
N ALA A 153 -0.81 16.24 0.14
CA ALA A 153 -1.30 15.95 1.48
C ALA A 153 -0.89 17.05 2.50
N ARG A 154 0.28 17.67 2.33
CA ARG A 154 0.71 18.84 3.11
C ARG A 154 -0.20 20.05 2.84
N MET A 155 -0.51 20.32 1.58
CA MET A 155 -1.42 21.41 1.18
C MET A 155 -2.84 21.18 1.76
N GLU A 156 -3.38 19.97 1.65
CA GLU A 156 -4.67 19.60 2.25
C GLU A 156 -4.67 19.74 3.78
N ALA A 157 -3.59 19.35 4.45
CA ALA A 157 -3.45 19.54 5.90
C ALA A 157 -3.42 21.02 6.32
N THR A 158 -3.09 21.94 5.41
CA THR A 158 -3.20 23.40 5.60
C THR A 158 -4.54 23.99 5.17
N GLY A 159 -5.48 23.17 4.70
CA GLY A 159 -6.83 23.59 4.31
C GLY A 159 -7.03 23.87 2.83
N THR A 160 -6.02 23.63 1.98
CA THR A 160 -6.15 23.79 0.53
C THR A 160 -6.91 22.60 -0.07
N HIS A 161 -7.93 22.86 -0.89
CA HIS A 161 -8.62 21.80 -1.63
C HIS A 161 -7.83 21.43 -2.90
N VAL A 162 -7.39 20.17 -3.00
CA VAL A 162 -6.64 19.65 -4.16
C VAL A 162 -7.53 18.74 -5.01
N LEU A 163 -7.62 19.00 -6.31
CA LEU A 163 -8.29 18.13 -7.28
C LEU A 163 -7.39 16.94 -7.63
N LYS A 164 -7.79 15.75 -7.20
CA LYS A 164 -7.00 14.51 -7.37
C LYS A 164 -7.34 13.80 -8.68
N LEU A 165 -6.47 13.93 -9.68
CA LEU A 165 -6.53 13.21 -10.96
C LEU A 165 -5.50 12.05 -11.02
N ASN A 166 -4.83 11.76 -9.90
CA ASN A 166 -3.71 10.83 -9.79
C ASN A 166 -4.06 9.41 -9.31
N ILE A 167 -5.31 9.13 -8.91
CA ILE A 167 -5.70 7.80 -8.41
C ILE A 167 -6.98 7.33 -9.08
N GLY A 168 -6.87 6.21 -9.80
CA GLY A 168 -7.99 5.49 -10.39
C GLY A 168 -8.82 4.73 -9.35
N ASN A 169 -9.44 5.47 -8.43
CA ASN A 169 -10.37 5.01 -7.41
C ASN A 169 -11.78 5.55 -7.74
N PRO A 170 -12.75 4.72 -8.15
CA PRO A 170 -14.07 5.19 -8.58
C PRO A 170 -14.92 5.85 -7.48
N ALA A 171 -14.85 5.38 -6.24
CA ALA A 171 -15.78 5.78 -5.18
C ALA A 171 -15.75 7.28 -4.82
N PRO A 172 -14.59 7.96 -4.69
CA PRO A 172 -14.51 9.42 -4.52
C PRO A 172 -15.23 10.23 -5.60
N PHE A 173 -15.35 9.71 -6.83
CA PHE A 173 -16.03 10.40 -7.93
C PHE A 173 -17.51 10.02 -8.05
N GLY A 174 -18.07 9.36 -7.03
CA GLY A 174 -19.50 9.03 -6.97
C GLY A 174 -19.92 7.85 -7.84
N PHE A 175 -18.99 7.02 -8.32
CA PHE A 175 -19.33 5.66 -8.72
C PHE A 175 -19.63 4.84 -7.47
N ARG A 176 -20.61 3.95 -7.54
CA ARG A 176 -21.08 3.13 -6.42
C ARG A 176 -21.01 1.65 -6.75
N THR A 177 -20.92 0.84 -5.71
CA THR A 177 -21.17 -0.60 -5.76
C THR A 177 -22.58 -0.84 -6.33
N PRO A 178 -22.79 -1.85 -7.18
CA PRO A 178 -24.13 -2.27 -7.58
C PRO A 178 -24.95 -2.77 -6.38
N ASP A 179 -26.26 -2.50 -6.36
CA ASP A 179 -27.12 -2.75 -5.20
C ASP A 179 -27.22 -4.26 -4.86
N GLU A 180 -27.21 -5.12 -5.88
CA GLU A 180 -27.17 -6.58 -5.74
C GLU A 180 -25.92 -7.07 -4.99
N VAL A 181 -24.76 -6.43 -5.21
CA VAL A 181 -23.51 -6.74 -4.51
C VAL A 181 -23.57 -6.27 -3.04
N ILE A 182 -24.26 -5.15 -2.76
CA ILE A 182 -24.49 -4.70 -1.38
C ILE A 182 -25.44 -5.65 -0.63
N TYR A 183 -26.54 -6.03 -1.28
CA TYR A 183 -27.56 -6.90 -0.71
C TYR A 183 -26.99 -8.29 -0.38
N ASP A 184 -26.31 -8.92 -1.35
CA ASP A 184 -25.72 -10.25 -1.14
C ASP A 184 -24.57 -10.23 -0.13
N MET A 185 -23.74 -9.17 -0.11
CA MET A 185 -22.72 -9.02 0.94
C MET A 185 -23.36 -8.94 2.32
N ALA A 186 -24.40 -8.11 2.49
CA ALA A 186 -25.07 -7.94 3.77
C ALA A 186 -25.77 -9.22 4.24
N HIS A 187 -26.34 -10.00 3.31
CA HIS A 187 -26.99 -11.27 3.61
C HIS A 187 -25.98 -12.37 4.00
N GLN A 188 -24.84 -12.46 3.31
CA GLN A 188 -23.82 -13.49 3.55
C GLN A 188 -22.82 -13.12 4.66
N LEU A 189 -22.80 -11.87 5.13
CA LEU A 189 -21.82 -11.38 6.12
C LEU A 189 -21.78 -12.21 7.43
N PRO A 190 -22.91 -12.68 8.02
CA PRO A 190 -22.88 -13.53 9.22
C PRO A 190 -22.12 -14.84 9.01
N ASP A 191 -22.18 -15.43 7.81
CA ASP A 191 -21.49 -16.69 7.48
C ASP A 191 -20.02 -16.49 7.08
N CYS A 192 -19.53 -15.23 7.07
CA CYS A 192 -18.19 -14.86 6.63
C CYS A 192 -17.20 -14.57 7.78
N GLU A 193 -17.55 -14.91 9.03
CA GLU A 193 -16.74 -14.64 10.22
C GLU A 193 -15.52 -15.57 10.39
N GLY A 194 -15.58 -16.78 9.84
CA GLY A 194 -14.50 -17.76 9.88
C GLY A 194 -13.48 -17.62 8.74
N TYR A 195 -12.33 -18.28 8.87
CA TYR A 195 -11.37 -18.39 7.77
C TYR A 195 -11.91 -19.29 6.64
N SER A 196 -11.78 -18.83 5.40
CA SER A 196 -11.95 -19.66 4.20
C SER A 196 -10.70 -20.50 3.91
N ALA A 197 -10.78 -21.43 2.95
CA ALA A 197 -9.59 -22.07 2.39
C ALA A 197 -8.61 -21.01 1.83
N SER A 198 -7.30 -21.28 1.85
CA SER A 198 -6.26 -20.33 1.42
C SER A 198 -6.37 -19.88 -0.04
N LYS A 199 -6.81 -20.77 -0.92
CA LYS A 199 -7.15 -20.48 -2.32
C LYS A 199 -8.46 -19.69 -2.48
N GLY A 200 -9.30 -19.67 -1.45
CA GLY A 200 -10.58 -18.98 -1.40
C GLY A 200 -11.81 -19.89 -1.35
N LEU A 201 -12.96 -19.27 -1.10
CA LEU A 201 -14.29 -19.89 -1.09
C LEU A 201 -14.55 -20.67 -2.38
N PHE A 202 -15.16 -21.85 -2.25
CA PHE A 202 -15.49 -22.71 -3.39
C PHE A 202 -16.45 -22.02 -4.37
N SER A 203 -17.48 -21.33 -3.87
CA SER A 203 -18.43 -20.56 -4.69
C SER A 203 -17.73 -19.48 -5.53
N ALA A 204 -16.88 -18.67 -4.89
CA ALA A 204 -16.07 -17.65 -5.56
C ALA A 204 -15.17 -18.25 -6.64
N ARG A 205 -14.39 -19.28 -6.30
CA ARG A 205 -13.52 -19.97 -7.27
C ARG A 205 -14.32 -20.62 -8.40
N LYS A 206 -15.52 -21.15 -8.14
CA LYS A 206 -16.37 -21.77 -9.16
C LYS A 206 -16.91 -20.74 -10.15
N ALA A 207 -17.32 -19.56 -9.68
CA ALA A 207 -17.73 -18.45 -10.54
C ALA A 207 -16.56 -17.93 -11.39
N ILE A 208 -15.36 -17.78 -10.81
CA ILE A 208 -14.14 -17.41 -11.56
C ILE A 208 -13.79 -18.49 -12.61
N MET A 209 -13.97 -19.77 -12.30
CA MET A 209 -13.74 -20.88 -13.23
C MET A 209 -14.69 -20.80 -14.43
N GLN A 210 -15.98 -20.52 -14.19
CA GLN A 210 -16.98 -20.31 -15.25
C GLN A 210 -16.66 -19.07 -16.09
N TYR A 211 -16.22 -17.97 -15.46
CA TYR A 211 -15.76 -16.78 -16.16
C TYR A 211 -14.53 -17.04 -17.04
N SER A 212 -13.59 -17.86 -16.55
CA SER A 212 -12.39 -18.30 -17.28
C SER A 212 -12.76 -19.14 -18.51
N GLN A 213 -13.84 -19.94 -18.42
CA GLN A 213 -14.37 -20.69 -19.57
C GLN A 213 -14.97 -19.76 -20.64
N LEU A 214 -15.72 -18.72 -20.24
CA LEU A 214 -16.23 -17.70 -21.19
C LEU A 214 -15.10 -16.93 -21.89
N LYS A 215 -13.96 -16.77 -21.22
CA LYS A 215 -12.72 -16.17 -21.75
C LYS A 215 -11.83 -17.16 -22.53
N ASN A 216 -12.23 -18.44 -22.63
CA ASN A 216 -11.48 -19.52 -23.27
C ASN A 216 -10.08 -19.77 -22.69
N LEU A 217 -9.89 -19.60 -21.37
CA LEU A 217 -8.61 -19.92 -20.72
C LEU A 217 -8.39 -21.45 -20.73
N PRO A 218 -7.25 -21.94 -21.23
CA PRO A 218 -7.00 -23.36 -21.42
C PRO A 218 -6.66 -24.07 -20.10
N ASN A 219 -7.13 -25.31 -19.96
CA ASN A 219 -6.77 -26.25 -18.89
C ASN A 219 -7.05 -25.77 -17.45
N VAL A 220 -8.03 -24.88 -17.24
CA VAL A 220 -8.40 -24.35 -15.91
C VAL A 220 -9.34 -25.31 -15.15
N SER A 221 -9.00 -25.58 -13.90
CA SER A 221 -9.80 -26.31 -12.91
C SER A 221 -9.99 -25.47 -11.63
N ILE A 222 -10.75 -25.98 -10.66
CA ILE A 222 -11.07 -25.26 -9.43
C ILE A 222 -9.84 -25.00 -8.52
N ASP A 223 -8.79 -25.80 -8.66
CA ASP A 223 -7.57 -25.72 -7.83
C ASP A 223 -6.49 -24.80 -8.43
N ASP A 224 -6.71 -24.31 -9.64
CA ASP A 224 -5.84 -23.36 -10.34
C ASP A 224 -6.19 -21.90 -10.04
N ILE A 225 -7.19 -21.67 -9.19
CA ILE A 225 -7.77 -20.34 -8.92
C ILE A 225 -7.48 -19.96 -7.48
N TYR A 226 -6.92 -18.77 -7.29
CA TYR A 226 -6.53 -18.22 -5.99
C TYR A 226 -7.15 -16.83 -5.81
N THR A 227 -7.93 -16.63 -4.76
CA THR A 227 -8.45 -15.30 -4.38
C THR A 227 -7.44 -14.52 -3.55
N GLY A 228 -7.45 -13.19 -3.69
CA GLY A 228 -6.55 -12.28 -3.00
C GLY A 228 -7.25 -11.02 -2.53
N ASN A 229 -6.56 -10.29 -1.65
CA ASN A 229 -6.91 -8.98 -1.10
C ASN A 229 -6.77 -7.87 -2.17
N GLY A 230 -7.41 -8.09 -3.32
CA GLY A 230 -7.16 -7.49 -4.62
C GLY A 230 -5.95 -8.08 -5.35
N VAL A 231 -5.88 -7.87 -6.67
CA VAL A 231 -4.78 -8.32 -7.55
C VAL A 231 -3.39 -7.93 -7.02
N SER A 232 -3.28 -6.78 -6.34
CA SER A 232 -2.02 -6.26 -5.81
C SER A 232 -1.27 -7.23 -4.87
N GLU A 233 -2.01 -8.02 -4.09
CA GLU A 233 -1.40 -9.04 -3.23
C GLU A 233 -0.91 -10.24 -4.06
N LEU A 234 -1.67 -10.63 -5.08
CA LEU A 234 -1.40 -11.79 -5.93
C LEU A 234 -0.21 -11.56 -6.88
N ILE A 235 -0.01 -10.32 -7.34
CA ILE A 235 1.22 -9.92 -8.04
C ILE A 235 2.43 -10.14 -7.14
N ASN A 236 2.39 -9.64 -5.90
CA ASN A 236 3.49 -9.79 -4.95
C ASN A 236 3.79 -11.25 -4.62
N LEU A 237 2.75 -12.06 -4.41
CA LEU A 237 2.86 -13.50 -4.18
C LEU A 237 3.47 -14.23 -5.38
N SER A 238 3.06 -13.85 -6.60
CA SER A 238 3.59 -14.44 -7.85
C SER A 238 5.07 -14.14 -8.04
N MET A 239 5.48 -12.88 -7.87
CA MET A 239 6.89 -12.49 -8.01
C MET A 239 7.75 -13.12 -6.90
N SER A 240 7.24 -13.17 -5.67
CA SER A 240 7.95 -13.75 -4.52
C SER A 240 8.07 -15.28 -4.56
N ALA A 241 7.23 -15.97 -5.35
CA ALA A 241 7.33 -17.42 -5.56
C ALA A 241 8.17 -17.80 -6.80
N LEU A 242 8.39 -16.85 -7.73
CA LEU A 242 9.12 -17.11 -8.98
C LEU A 242 10.60 -16.72 -8.91
N LEU A 243 10.92 -15.57 -8.31
CA LEU A 243 12.19 -14.87 -8.60
C LEU A 243 13.25 -15.10 -7.53
N ASP A 244 14.42 -15.55 -7.98
CA ASP A 244 15.67 -15.46 -7.25
C ASP A 244 16.38 -14.12 -7.48
N ASN A 245 17.44 -13.85 -6.70
CA ASN A 245 18.23 -12.63 -6.86
C ASN A 245 18.93 -12.61 -8.23
N GLY A 246 18.62 -11.61 -9.06
CA GLY A 246 19.23 -11.42 -10.37
C GLY A 246 18.51 -12.10 -11.54
N ASP A 247 17.35 -12.72 -11.30
CA ASP A 247 16.40 -13.07 -12.37
C ASP A 247 15.80 -11.80 -13.02
N GLU A 248 15.29 -11.91 -14.24
CA GLU A 248 14.74 -10.79 -15.00
C GLU A 248 13.26 -11.03 -15.38
N VAL A 249 12.46 -9.97 -15.39
CA VAL A 249 11.06 -9.98 -15.86
C VAL A 249 10.85 -8.84 -16.83
N LEU A 250 10.32 -9.14 -18.02
CA LEU A 250 9.94 -8.13 -19.00
C LEU A 250 8.63 -7.44 -18.57
N ILE A 251 8.62 -6.12 -18.50
CA ILE A 251 7.48 -5.28 -18.06
C ILE A 251 7.28 -4.15 -19.08
N PRO A 252 6.04 -3.75 -19.45
CA PRO A 252 5.83 -2.64 -20.37
C PRO A 252 6.33 -1.32 -19.78
N SER A 253 6.75 -0.39 -20.63
CA SER A 253 6.96 1.03 -20.33
C SER A 253 6.12 1.87 -21.31
N PRO A 254 5.17 2.68 -20.81
CA PRO A 254 4.87 2.90 -19.40
C PRO A 254 4.18 1.70 -18.70
N ASP A 255 4.49 1.49 -17.42
CA ASP A 255 4.09 0.35 -16.61
C ASP A 255 2.91 0.65 -15.65
N TYR A 256 2.41 -0.39 -14.95
CA TYR A 256 1.76 -0.17 -13.67
C TYR A 256 2.77 -0.42 -12.54
N PRO A 257 3.22 0.62 -11.78
CA PRO A 257 4.42 0.57 -10.94
C PRO A 257 4.50 -0.53 -9.90
N LEU A 258 3.37 -1.15 -9.56
CA LEU A 258 3.35 -2.29 -8.66
C LEU A 258 4.10 -3.51 -9.24
N TRP A 259 4.09 -3.69 -10.56
CA TRP A 259 4.82 -4.78 -11.22
C TRP A 259 6.33 -4.60 -11.02
N THR A 260 6.86 -3.43 -11.40
CA THR A 260 8.27 -3.06 -11.14
C THR A 260 8.64 -3.17 -9.66
N ALA A 261 7.79 -2.63 -8.77
CA ALA A 261 7.99 -2.70 -7.32
C ALA A 261 8.05 -4.13 -6.78
N CYS A 262 7.17 -5.03 -7.22
CA CYS A 262 7.13 -6.42 -6.75
C CYS A 262 8.27 -7.28 -7.29
N VAL A 263 8.70 -7.07 -8.55
CA VAL A 263 9.88 -7.75 -9.11
C VAL A 263 11.15 -7.38 -8.33
N ASN A 264 11.39 -6.08 -8.14
CA ASN A 264 12.56 -5.58 -7.42
C ASN A 264 12.53 -5.99 -5.92
N LEU A 265 11.35 -6.03 -5.30
CA LEU A 265 11.19 -6.48 -3.90
C LEU A 265 11.46 -7.99 -3.72
N ALA A 266 11.10 -8.81 -4.71
CA ALA A 266 11.41 -10.25 -4.69
C ALA A 266 12.93 -10.47 -4.77
N GLY A 267 13.63 -9.70 -5.62
CA GLY A 267 15.08 -9.76 -5.83
C GLY A 267 15.48 -9.82 -7.30
N GLY A 268 14.50 -9.92 -8.20
CA GLY A 268 14.71 -9.82 -9.64
C GLY A 268 14.89 -8.38 -10.12
N THR A 269 15.09 -8.24 -11.42
CA THR A 269 15.23 -6.98 -12.15
C THR A 269 14.04 -6.79 -13.07
N ALA A 270 13.31 -5.68 -12.91
CA ALA A 270 12.35 -5.22 -13.90
C ALA A 270 13.09 -4.73 -15.16
N VAL A 271 12.87 -5.40 -16.29
CA VAL A 271 13.43 -5.02 -17.60
C VAL A 271 12.32 -4.42 -18.44
N HIS A 272 12.36 -3.12 -18.65
CA HIS A 272 11.27 -2.40 -19.32
C HIS A 272 11.36 -2.48 -20.84
N TYR A 273 10.34 -3.09 -21.47
CA TYR A 273 10.14 -3.03 -22.92
C TYR A 273 9.25 -1.85 -23.28
N LEU A 274 9.47 -1.23 -24.44
CA LEU A 274 8.73 -0.05 -24.87
C LEU A 274 7.35 -0.42 -25.43
N CYS A 275 6.35 0.41 -25.11
CA CYS A 275 5.11 0.49 -25.88
C CYS A 275 5.17 1.72 -26.79
N ASP A 276 4.93 1.56 -28.09
CA ASP A 276 5.03 2.64 -29.07
C ASP A 276 3.76 3.49 -29.12
N GLU A 277 3.87 4.75 -28.69
CA GLU A 277 2.81 5.77 -28.78
C GLU A 277 2.25 5.92 -30.20
N GLN A 278 3.09 5.83 -31.25
CA GLN A 278 2.67 6.02 -32.64
C GLN A 278 1.82 4.84 -33.13
N SER A 279 2.07 3.64 -32.59
CA SER A 279 1.29 2.42 -32.77
C SER A 279 0.25 2.23 -31.65
N GLU A 280 -0.43 3.31 -31.24
CA GLU A 280 -1.52 3.29 -30.24
C GLU A 280 -1.14 2.68 -28.86
N TRP A 281 0.13 2.81 -28.45
CA TRP A 281 0.74 2.20 -27.26
C TRP A 281 0.76 0.67 -27.27
N TYR A 282 0.92 0.05 -28.44
CA TYR A 282 1.19 -1.40 -28.52
C TYR A 282 2.64 -1.72 -28.15
N PRO A 283 2.91 -2.86 -27.47
CA PRO A 283 4.25 -3.36 -27.22
C PRO A 283 5.10 -3.47 -28.48
N ASP A 284 6.32 -2.92 -28.45
CA ASP A 284 7.32 -3.11 -29.48
C ASP A 284 7.96 -4.49 -29.32
N ILE A 285 7.64 -5.39 -30.25
CA ILE A 285 8.08 -6.79 -30.23
C ILE A 285 9.59 -6.93 -30.50
N ASP A 286 10.19 -6.01 -31.26
CA ASP A 286 11.63 -6.03 -31.56
C ASP A 286 12.43 -5.49 -30.37
N ASP A 287 11.94 -4.44 -29.71
CA ASP A 287 12.50 -3.97 -28.43
C ASP A 287 12.40 -5.05 -27.33
N MET A 288 11.23 -5.69 -27.19
CA MET A 288 11.05 -6.86 -26.30
C MET A 288 12.08 -7.95 -26.59
N ARG A 289 12.21 -8.37 -27.84
CA ARG A 289 13.16 -9.39 -28.30
C ARG A 289 14.61 -9.02 -28.00
N SER A 290 14.99 -7.75 -28.18
CA SER A 290 16.35 -7.26 -27.91
C SER A 290 16.75 -7.29 -26.43
N LYS A 291 15.76 -7.33 -25.52
CA LYS A 291 15.93 -7.26 -24.06
C LYS A 291 15.82 -8.61 -23.35
N ILE A 292 15.51 -9.70 -24.05
CA ILE A 292 15.49 -11.05 -23.47
C ILE A 292 16.93 -11.56 -23.25
N THR A 293 17.18 -12.12 -22.07
CA THR A 293 18.42 -12.81 -21.72
C THR A 293 18.12 -14.19 -21.13
N ASP A 294 19.15 -15.01 -20.92
CA ASP A 294 19.03 -16.31 -20.22
C ASP A 294 18.49 -16.21 -18.77
N LYS A 295 18.42 -14.99 -18.21
CA LYS A 295 17.85 -14.71 -16.88
C LYS A 295 16.37 -14.32 -16.93
N THR A 296 15.85 -13.98 -18.11
CA THR A 296 14.44 -13.61 -18.26
C THR A 296 13.56 -14.82 -17.94
N LYS A 297 12.66 -14.70 -16.96
CA LYS A 297 11.74 -15.78 -16.56
C LYS A 297 10.36 -15.64 -17.15
N ALA A 298 9.93 -14.40 -17.38
CA ALA A 298 8.55 -14.09 -17.71
C ALA A 298 8.36 -12.75 -18.41
N ILE A 299 7.21 -12.63 -19.07
CA ILE A 299 6.68 -11.39 -19.64
C ILE A 299 5.42 -11.00 -18.86
N VAL A 300 5.35 -9.76 -18.40
CA VAL A 300 4.14 -9.12 -17.88
C VAL A 300 3.43 -8.42 -19.04
N VAL A 301 2.14 -8.70 -19.21
CA VAL A 301 1.25 -8.07 -20.19
C VAL A 301 0.10 -7.41 -19.45
N ILE A 302 -0.01 -6.08 -19.52
CA ILE A 302 -1.10 -5.31 -18.91
C ILE A 302 -2.08 -4.93 -20.03
N ASN A 303 -3.19 -5.67 -20.14
CA ASN A 303 -4.18 -5.47 -21.20
C ASN A 303 -5.61 -5.63 -20.63
N PRO A 304 -6.48 -4.60 -20.72
CA PRO A 304 -6.20 -3.26 -21.22
C PRO A 304 -5.24 -2.47 -20.31
N ASN A 305 -4.43 -1.59 -20.92
CA ASN A 305 -3.28 -0.98 -20.26
C ASN A 305 -3.65 0.16 -19.29
N ASN A 306 -2.91 0.28 -18.19
CA ASN A 306 -2.77 1.50 -17.38
C ASN A 306 -1.27 1.80 -17.30
N PRO A 307 -0.81 3.00 -17.71
CA PRO A 307 -1.57 4.26 -17.75
C PRO A 307 -2.25 4.62 -19.08
N THR A 308 -1.98 3.93 -20.20
CA THR A 308 -2.30 4.45 -21.55
C THR A 308 -3.77 4.28 -21.96
N GLY A 309 -4.47 3.31 -21.37
CA GLY A 309 -5.82 2.94 -21.78
C GLY A 309 -5.87 2.13 -23.10
N ALA A 310 -4.73 1.68 -23.61
CA ALA A 310 -4.64 0.87 -24.82
C ALA A 310 -5.34 -0.49 -24.66
N LEU A 311 -5.82 -1.02 -25.78
CA LEU A 311 -6.34 -2.38 -25.91
C LEU A 311 -5.56 -3.08 -27.02
N TYR A 312 -4.80 -4.10 -26.68
CA TYR A 312 -3.93 -4.77 -27.65
C TYR A 312 -4.76 -5.67 -28.60
N PRO A 313 -4.55 -5.55 -29.92
CA PRO A 313 -5.22 -6.39 -30.91
C PRO A 313 -4.67 -7.83 -30.84
N LYS A 314 -5.43 -8.79 -31.38
CA LYS A 314 -5.10 -10.22 -31.28
C LYS A 314 -3.74 -10.54 -31.92
N GLU A 315 -3.38 -9.81 -32.96
CA GLU A 315 -2.17 -9.98 -33.75
C GLU A 315 -0.92 -9.65 -32.91
N VAL A 316 -0.96 -8.54 -32.15
CA VAL A 316 0.11 -8.16 -31.21
C VAL A 316 0.19 -9.14 -30.04
N LEU A 317 -0.96 -9.58 -29.51
CA LEU A 317 -1.00 -10.61 -28.46
C LEU A 317 -0.40 -11.94 -28.95
N GLN A 318 -0.63 -12.32 -30.21
CA GLN A 318 -0.03 -13.51 -30.81
C GLN A 318 1.49 -13.39 -30.94
N GLN A 319 2.00 -12.22 -31.36
CA GLN A 319 3.45 -11.97 -31.43
C GLN A 319 4.13 -12.10 -30.05
N ILE A 320 3.48 -11.61 -28.98
CA ILE A 320 3.98 -11.78 -27.61
C ILE A 320 3.98 -13.26 -27.19
N VAL A 321 2.93 -14.01 -27.54
CA VAL A 321 2.86 -15.46 -27.29
C VAL A 321 3.93 -16.24 -28.05
N ASP A 322 4.21 -15.86 -29.30
CA ASP A 322 5.22 -16.52 -30.13
C ASP A 322 6.63 -16.24 -29.60
N LEU A 323 6.91 -15.01 -29.14
CA LEU A 323 8.16 -14.65 -28.45
C LEU A 323 8.30 -15.39 -27.10
N ALA A 324 7.23 -15.45 -26.30
CA ALA A 324 7.22 -16.21 -25.05
C ALA A 324 7.49 -17.70 -25.28
N ARG A 325 6.97 -18.27 -26.37
CA ARG A 325 7.20 -19.67 -26.77
C ARG A 325 8.64 -19.91 -27.24
N GLU A 326 9.18 -19.01 -28.06
CA GLU A 326 10.56 -19.06 -28.55
C GLU A 326 11.57 -19.10 -27.38
N HIS A 327 11.35 -18.27 -26.35
CA HIS A 327 12.23 -18.13 -25.20
C HIS A 327 11.79 -18.91 -23.94
N GLN A 328 10.75 -19.75 -24.04
CA GLN A 328 10.21 -20.58 -22.93
C GLN A 328 9.81 -19.77 -21.67
N LEU A 329 9.25 -18.58 -21.87
CA LEU A 329 8.90 -17.63 -20.79
C LEU A 329 7.48 -17.86 -20.27
N MET A 330 7.27 -17.61 -18.97
CA MET A 330 5.92 -17.53 -18.41
C MET A 330 5.22 -16.24 -18.84
N ILE A 331 3.90 -16.25 -18.95
CA ILE A 331 3.10 -15.04 -19.22
C ILE A 331 2.29 -14.66 -17.98
N PHE A 332 2.51 -13.46 -17.47
CA PHE A 332 1.68 -12.84 -16.43
C PHE A 332 0.75 -11.82 -17.09
N SER A 333 -0.57 -12.07 -17.11
CA SER A 333 -1.54 -11.21 -17.78
C SER A 333 -2.42 -10.45 -16.79
N ASP A 334 -2.21 -9.14 -16.66
CA ASP A 334 -3.03 -8.27 -15.80
C ASP A 334 -4.25 -7.76 -16.59
N GLU A 335 -5.37 -8.46 -16.42
CA GLU A 335 -6.65 -8.28 -17.12
C GLU A 335 -7.70 -7.62 -16.20
N ILE A 336 -7.26 -6.72 -15.30
CA ILE A 336 -8.14 -6.06 -14.32
C ILE A 336 -9.13 -5.05 -14.95
N TYR A 337 -8.88 -4.60 -16.19
CA TYR A 337 -9.73 -3.67 -16.96
C TYR A 337 -10.52 -4.35 -18.09
N ASP A 338 -10.50 -5.68 -18.18
CA ASP A 338 -11.06 -6.48 -19.27
C ASP A 338 -12.57 -6.28 -19.58
N ARG A 339 -13.34 -5.80 -18.59
CA ARG A 339 -14.77 -5.43 -18.68
C ARG A 339 -15.02 -3.92 -18.82
N LEU A 340 -13.97 -3.12 -19.04
CA LEU A 340 -14.03 -1.66 -19.19
C LEU A 340 -13.55 -1.24 -20.60
N VAL A 341 -13.96 -1.99 -21.63
CA VAL A 341 -13.61 -1.75 -23.03
C VAL A 341 -14.72 -0.97 -23.73
N MET A 342 -14.35 0.05 -24.50
CA MET A 342 -15.28 0.97 -25.17
C MET A 342 -15.38 0.67 -26.69
N ASP A 343 -16.22 1.44 -27.40
CA ASP A 343 -16.38 1.42 -28.86
C ASP A 343 -16.82 0.07 -29.47
N GLY A 344 -17.43 -0.81 -28.66
CA GLY A 344 -17.85 -2.15 -29.08
C GLY A 344 -16.69 -3.15 -29.26
N LEU A 345 -15.46 -2.72 -29.02
CA LEU A 345 -14.26 -3.57 -29.06
C LEU A 345 -14.34 -4.67 -27.99
N GLN A 346 -13.57 -5.74 -28.18
CA GLN A 346 -13.57 -6.91 -27.30
C GLN A 346 -12.16 -7.21 -26.80
N HIS A 347 -12.03 -7.47 -25.50
CA HIS A 347 -10.78 -7.91 -24.91
C HIS A 347 -10.51 -9.39 -25.18
N THR A 348 -9.36 -9.70 -25.80
CA THR A 348 -8.82 -11.06 -25.93
C THR A 348 -7.86 -11.35 -24.78
N SER A 349 -8.12 -12.40 -23.99
CA SER A 349 -7.17 -12.89 -22.98
C SER A 349 -5.99 -13.57 -23.68
N ILE A 350 -4.77 -13.15 -23.38
CA ILE A 350 -3.57 -13.71 -24.02
C ILE A 350 -3.40 -15.21 -23.71
N ALA A 351 -3.84 -15.65 -22.53
CA ALA A 351 -3.82 -17.06 -22.14
C ALA A 351 -4.67 -17.95 -23.06
N SER A 352 -5.73 -17.42 -23.68
CA SER A 352 -6.54 -18.16 -24.67
C SER A 352 -5.78 -18.46 -25.97
N LEU A 353 -4.67 -17.76 -26.25
CA LEU A 353 -3.81 -17.94 -27.42
C LEU A 353 -2.60 -18.84 -27.12
N ALA A 354 -2.37 -19.21 -25.85
CA ALA A 354 -1.15 -19.87 -25.38
C ALA A 354 -1.44 -21.16 -24.56
N PRO A 355 -2.17 -22.16 -25.13
CA PRO A 355 -2.52 -23.41 -24.42
C PRO A 355 -1.30 -24.27 -24.04
N ASP A 356 -0.16 -24.04 -24.68
CA ASP A 356 1.09 -24.76 -24.53
C ASP A 356 2.10 -24.07 -23.57
N LEU A 357 1.86 -22.81 -23.21
CA LEU A 357 2.67 -22.04 -22.25
C LEU A 357 2.02 -22.04 -20.86
N PHE A 358 2.80 -21.76 -19.82
CA PHE A 358 2.24 -21.53 -18.48
C PHE A 358 1.86 -20.05 -18.33
N CYS A 359 0.56 -19.80 -18.14
CA CYS A 359 0.01 -18.45 -18.04
C CYS A 359 -0.66 -18.22 -16.69
N VAL A 360 -0.43 -17.04 -16.10
CA VAL A 360 -1.06 -16.57 -14.86
C VAL A 360 -1.86 -15.30 -15.17
N THR A 361 -3.19 -15.43 -15.23
CA THR A 361 -4.10 -14.31 -15.54
C THR A 361 -4.68 -13.72 -14.26
N PHE A 362 -4.56 -12.41 -14.06
CA PHE A 362 -5.11 -11.67 -12.93
C PHE A 362 -6.35 -10.87 -13.33
N SER A 363 -7.38 -10.89 -12.50
CA SER A 363 -8.50 -9.94 -12.61
C SER A 363 -9.18 -9.76 -11.25
N GLY A 364 -10.25 -8.99 -11.19
CA GLY A 364 -10.92 -8.67 -9.94
C GLY A 364 -12.02 -7.64 -10.08
N LEU A 365 -12.65 -7.31 -8.95
CA LEU A 365 -13.85 -6.45 -8.91
C LEU A 365 -13.52 -4.97 -8.63
N SER A 366 -12.25 -4.67 -8.32
CA SER A 366 -11.81 -3.32 -7.92
C SER A 366 -12.08 -2.22 -8.96
N LYS A 367 -12.22 -2.59 -10.24
CA LYS A 367 -12.32 -1.66 -11.37
C LYS A 367 -13.67 -1.82 -12.07
N SER A 368 -13.93 -2.99 -12.64
CA SER A 368 -15.17 -3.31 -13.35
C SER A 368 -16.44 -3.12 -12.48
N HIS A 369 -16.38 -3.42 -11.19
CA HIS A 369 -17.53 -3.31 -10.28
C HIS A 369 -17.42 -2.14 -9.29
N MET A 370 -16.48 -1.21 -9.53
CA MET A 370 -16.28 0.01 -8.74
C MET A 370 -15.94 -0.19 -7.24
N ILE A 371 -15.75 -1.44 -6.78
CA ILE A 371 -15.49 -1.81 -5.38
C ILE A 371 -14.00 -1.93 -5.02
N ALA A 372 -13.20 -0.93 -5.41
CA ALA A 372 -11.76 -0.89 -5.10
C ALA A 372 -11.43 -1.08 -3.61
N GLY A 373 -12.29 -0.58 -2.73
CA GLY A 373 -12.16 -0.68 -1.28
C GLY A 373 -12.46 -2.05 -0.68
N TYR A 374 -13.18 -2.95 -1.39
CA TYR A 374 -13.54 -4.28 -0.86
C TYR A 374 -12.38 -5.27 -0.94
N ARG A 375 -11.30 -4.93 -1.66
CA ARG A 375 -10.06 -5.72 -1.73
C ARG A 375 -10.33 -7.18 -2.16
N VAL A 376 -10.98 -7.37 -3.31
CA VAL A 376 -11.11 -8.70 -3.93
C VAL A 376 -10.59 -8.71 -5.37
N GLY A 377 -9.80 -9.74 -5.64
CA GLY A 377 -9.28 -10.11 -6.95
C GLY A 377 -8.85 -11.57 -6.93
N TRP A 378 -8.40 -12.08 -8.07
CA TRP A 378 -7.99 -13.46 -8.25
C TRP A 378 -6.89 -13.58 -9.29
N MET A 379 -6.20 -14.71 -9.25
CA MET A 379 -5.33 -15.18 -10.31
C MET A 379 -5.73 -16.59 -10.74
N VAL A 380 -5.57 -16.88 -12.02
CA VAL A 380 -5.93 -18.15 -12.65
C VAL A 380 -4.70 -18.72 -13.35
N LEU A 381 -4.33 -19.95 -12.98
CA LEU A 381 -3.23 -20.68 -13.61
C LEU A 381 -3.76 -21.50 -14.78
N SER A 382 -3.15 -21.38 -15.96
CA SER A 382 -3.68 -21.92 -17.21
C SER A 382 -2.58 -22.42 -18.15
N GLY A 383 -3.01 -23.15 -19.20
CA GLY A 383 -2.12 -23.72 -20.21
C GLY A 383 -1.30 -24.91 -19.69
N ASN A 384 0.02 -24.90 -19.91
CA ASN A 384 0.91 -26.02 -19.59
C ASN A 384 1.43 -25.97 -18.15
N LYS A 385 0.60 -26.42 -17.20
CA LYS A 385 0.95 -26.44 -15.77
C LYS A 385 2.01 -27.49 -15.38
N ASN A 386 2.38 -28.40 -16.29
CA ASN A 386 3.34 -29.46 -15.99
C ASN A 386 4.76 -28.94 -15.74
N VAL A 387 5.15 -27.83 -16.39
CA VAL A 387 6.47 -27.21 -16.23
C VAL A 387 6.59 -26.34 -14.99
N ALA A 388 5.48 -26.03 -14.32
CA ALA A 388 5.42 -25.06 -13.22
C ALA A 388 5.03 -25.68 -11.86
N LYS A 389 5.13 -27.01 -11.70
CA LYS A 389 4.65 -27.71 -10.49
C LYS A 389 5.26 -27.20 -9.18
N ASP A 390 6.56 -26.91 -9.18
CA ASP A 390 7.29 -26.43 -8.00
C ASP A 390 6.90 -24.98 -7.66
N TYR A 391 6.83 -24.11 -8.66
CA TYR A 391 6.29 -22.75 -8.55
C TYR A 391 4.85 -22.73 -7.98
N ILE A 392 3.98 -23.64 -8.45
CA ILE A 392 2.61 -23.81 -7.93
C ILE A 392 2.62 -24.18 -6.44
N GLU A 393 3.58 -24.98 -5.99
CA GLU A 393 3.73 -25.29 -4.57
C GLU A 393 4.26 -24.09 -3.77
N GLY A 394 5.20 -23.31 -4.31
CA GLY A 394 5.58 -22.02 -3.74
C GLY A 394 4.39 -21.07 -3.54
N ILE A 395 3.48 -21.00 -4.52
CA ILE A 395 2.21 -20.28 -4.41
C ILE A 395 1.30 -20.87 -3.31
N ASN A 396 1.18 -22.19 -3.21
CA ASN A 396 0.44 -22.84 -2.11
C ASN A 396 1.04 -22.46 -0.74
N MET A 397 2.36 -22.52 -0.57
CA MET A 397 3.06 -22.15 0.66
C MET A 397 2.77 -20.70 1.07
N LEU A 398 2.94 -19.74 0.15
CA LEU A 398 2.72 -18.32 0.45
C LEU A 398 1.23 -18.00 0.71
N THR A 399 0.30 -18.65 0.00
CA THR A 399 -1.15 -18.48 0.25
C THR A 399 -1.62 -19.15 1.54
N ASN A 400 -1.00 -20.26 1.96
CA ASN A 400 -1.23 -20.87 3.26
C ASN A 400 -0.67 -20.01 4.41
N MET A 401 0.51 -19.40 4.24
CA MET A 401 1.15 -18.56 5.26
C MET A 401 0.29 -17.36 5.68
N ARG A 402 -0.46 -16.76 4.74
CA ARG A 402 -1.40 -15.65 5.01
C ARG A 402 -2.80 -16.09 5.43
N ILE A 403 -3.01 -17.39 5.67
CA ILE A 403 -4.28 -18.05 5.99
C ILE A 403 -5.30 -18.01 4.84
N CYS A 404 -5.90 -16.85 4.54
CA CYS A 404 -6.78 -16.64 3.38
C CYS A 404 -6.97 -15.14 3.08
N SER A 405 -7.55 -14.80 1.92
CA SER A 405 -8.02 -13.42 1.66
C SER A 405 -9.33 -13.13 2.41
N ASN A 406 -9.69 -11.86 2.58
CA ASN A 406 -10.88 -11.48 3.33
C ASN A 406 -12.17 -12.16 2.78
N VAL A 407 -12.90 -12.87 3.64
CA VAL A 407 -14.03 -13.73 3.25
C VAL A 407 -15.26 -12.95 2.78
N PRO A 408 -15.66 -11.83 3.42
CA PRO A 408 -16.84 -11.06 2.99
C PRO A 408 -16.77 -10.56 1.53
N ALA A 409 -15.60 -10.18 1.01
CA ALA A 409 -15.52 -9.75 -0.39
C ALA A 409 -15.38 -10.92 -1.37
N GLN A 410 -14.99 -12.12 -0.91
CA GLN A 410 -15.05 -13.33 -1.72
C GLN A 410 -16.50 -13.81 -1.93
N SER A 411 -17.36 -13.66 -0.93
CA SER A 411 -18.74 -14.19 -0.97
C SER A 411 -19.56 -13.62 -2.12
N ILE A 412 -19.35 -12.33 -2.46
CA ILE A 412 -20.00 -11.64 -3.58
C ILE A 412 -19.39 -11.86 -4.96
N VAL A 413 -18.33 -12.66 -5.10
CA VAL A 413 -17.70 -12.91 -6.41
C VAL A 413 -18.67 -13.60 -7.38
N GLN A 414 -19.52 -14.50 -6.86
CA GLN A 414 -20.53 -15.18 -7.67
C GLN A 414 -21.61 -14.21 -8.17
N THR A 415 -22.07 -13.29 -7.31
CA THR A 415 -23.03 -12.23 -7.65
C THR A 415 -22.48 -11.30 -8.72
N ALA A 416 -21.26 -10.81 -8.53
CA ALA A 416 -20.63 -9.84 -9.42
C ALA A 416 -20.29 -10.44 -10.81
N LEU A 417 -19.80 -11.68 -10.88
CA LEU A 417 -19.52 -12.34 -12.16
C LEU A 417 -20.76 -12.91 -12.86
N GLY A 418 -21.90 -12.98 -12.15
CA GLY A 418 -23.19 -13.38 -12.69
C GLY A 418 -24.09 -12.19 -13.02
N GLY A 419 -25.34 -12.50 -13.39
CA GLY A 419 -26.40 -11.50 -13.50
C GLY A 419 -26.17 -10.38 -14.53
N HIS A 420 -26.75 -9.22 -14.25
CA HIS A 420 -26.66 -8.05 -15.12
C HIS A 420 -25.33 -7.30 -14.85
N GLN A 421 -24.62 -6.96 -15.92
CA GLN A 421 -23.31 -6.32 -15.85
C GLN A 421 -23.45 -4.79 -15.98
N SER A 422 -23.84 -4.14 -14.87
CA SER A 422 -24.11 -2.68 -14.79
C SER A 422 -22.95 -1.77 -15.19
N VAL A 423 -21.73 -2.30 -15.30
CA VAL A 423 -20.57 -1.58 -15.86
C VAL A 423 -20.76 -1.20 -17.33
N ASN A 424 -21.54 -1.97 -18.09
CA ASN A 424 -21.76 -1.77 -19.51
C ASN A 424 -22.44 -0.41 -19.80
N ASP A 425 -23.33 0.04 -18.91
CA ASP A 425 -24.05 1.31 -19.02
C ASP A 425 -23.12 2.53 -18.91
N TYR A 426 -21.92 2.38 -18.34
CA TYR A 426 -20.94 3.46 -18.24
C TYR A 426 -20.06 3.62 -19.49
N ILE A 427 -19.91 2.59 -20.31
CA ILE A 427 -18.86 2.49 -21.37
C ILE A 427 -19.42 2.53 -22.80
N VAL A 428 -20.73 2.74 -22.96
CA VAL A 428 -21.44 2.99 -24.23
C VAL A 428 -21.72 4.49 -24.42
N PRO A 429 -22.06 4.97 -25.64
CA PRO A 429 -22.49 6.35 -25.86
C PRO A 429 -23.62 6.81 -24.93
N GLY A 430 -23.50 8.01 -24.35
CA GLY A 430 -24.35 8.49 -23.26
C GLY A 430 -23.97 7.96 -21.86
N GLY A 431 -23.16 6.91 -21.80
CA GLY A 431 -22.61 6.33 -20.58
C GLY A 431 -21.50 7.20 -19.97
N ARG A 432 -21.46 7.27 -18.64
CA ARG A 432 -20.63 8.26 -17.94
C ARG A 432 -19.14 8.19 -18.28
N ILE A 433 -18.53 7.00 -18.29
CA ILE A 433 -17.09 6.83 -18.56
C ILE A 433 -16.78 7.11 -20.04
N TYR A 434 -17.67 6.72 -20.95
CA TYR A 434 -17.58 7.04 -22.37
C TYR A 434 -17.57 8.56 -22.60
N GLU A 435 -18.57 9.29 -22.11
CA GLU A 435 -18.66 10.75 -22.29
C GLU A 435 -17.50 11.50 -21.60
N GLN A 436 -17.02 11.00 -20.46
CA GLN A 436 -15.82 11.52 -19.79
C GLN A 436 -14.55 11.32 -20.64
N ARG A 437 -14.40 10.15 -21.29
CA ARG A 437 -13.30 9.88 -22.22
C ARG A 437 -13.36 10.78 -23.44
N GLU A 438 -14.52 10.87 -24.10
CA GLU A 438 -14.70 11.72 -25.28
C GLU A 438 -14.36 13.17 -24.95
N TYR A 439 -14.83 13.68 -23.81
CA TYR A 439 -14.53 15.03 -23.38
C TYR A 439 -13.02 15.23 -23.16
N ILE A 440 -12.38 14.43 -22.31
CA ILE A 440 -10.98 14.67 -21.90
C ILE A 440 -10.01 14.49 -23.07
N TYR A 441 -10.24 13.52 -23.96
CA TYR A 441 -9.42 13.28 -25.15
C TYR A 441 -9.43 14.49 -26.10
N ASN A 442 -10.62 15.01 -26.40
CA ASN A 442 -10.76 16.18 -27.28
C ASN A 442 -10.23 17.46 -26.62
N ALA A 443 -10.47 17.63 -25.32
CA ALA A 443 -10.04 18.82 -24.59
C ALA A 443 -8.52 18.91 -24.46
N LEU A 444 -7.83 17.80 -24.17
CA LEU A 444 -6.36 17.75 -24.10
C LEU A 444 -5.71 17.98 -25.47
N ASN A 445 -6.16 17.30 -26.53
CA ASN A 445 -5.64 17.50 -27.89
C ASN A 445 -5.98 18.90 -28.49
N SER A 446 -6.82 19.70 -27.80
CA SER A 446 -7.06 21.10 -28.15
C SER A 446 -6.06 22.08 -27.51
N ILE A 447 -5.25 21.64 -26.53
CA ILE A 447 -4.24 22.48 -25.88
C ILE A 447 -2.99 22.51 -26.77
N PRO A 448 -2.54 23.69 -27.27
CA PRO A 448 -1.37 23.74 -28.13
C PRO A 448 -0.11 23.23 -27.41
N GLY A 449 0.53 22.20 -27.96
CA GLY A 449 1.70 21.54 -27.33
C GLY A 449 1.35 20.34 -26.46
N VAL A 450 0.09 19.89 -26.43
CA VAL A 450 -0.33 18.64 -25.79
C VAL A 450 -0.90 17.71 -26.87
N THR A 451 -0.53 16.43 -26.83
CA THR A 451 -1.16 15.37 -27.64
C THR A 451 -1.52 14.18 -26.76
N ALA A 452 -2.51 13.39 -27.14
CA ALA A 452 -2.83 12.14 -26.44
C ALA A 452 -3.46 11.12 -27.37
N VAL A 453 -3.02 9.86 -27.28
CA VAL A 453 -3.70 8.71 -27.90
C VAL A 453 -5.06 8.48 -27.23
N LYS A 454 -6.07 8.09 -27.99
CA LYS A 454 -7.43 7.85 -27.46
C LYS A 454 -7.49 6.53 -26.67
N PRO A 455 -7.88 6.53 -25.38
CA PRO A 455 -8.04 5.30 -24.61
C PRO A 455 -9.11 4.39 -25.22
N LYS A 456 -8.81 3.11 -25.45
CA LYS A 456 -9.80 2.10 -25.89
C LYS A 456 -10.51 1.43 -24.71
N ALA A 457 -9.96 1.58 -23.50
CA ALA A 457 -10.47 0.97 -22.29
C ALA A 457 -10.08 1.73 -21.01
N ALA A 458 -10.50 1.21 -19.86
CA ALA A 458 -10.20 1.71 -18.51
C ALA A 458 -10.68 3.16 -18.31
N PHE A 459 -9.99 3.93 -17.46
CA PHE A 459 -10.35 5.30 -17.10
C PHE A 459 -9.11 6.21 -16.89
N TYR A 460 -8.11 6.00 -17.74
CA TYR A 460 -6.83 6.72 -17.73
C TYR A 460 -6.50 7.21 -19.14
N ILE A 461 -5.87 8.38 -19.21
CA ILE A 461 -5.24 8.89 -20.42
C ILE A 461 -3.81 9.31 -20.07
N PHE A 462 -2.89 9.14 -21.02
CA PHE A 462 -1.46 9.41 -20.85
C PHE A 462 -1.01 10.45 -21.90
N PRO A 463 -1.17 11.76 -21.64
CA PRO A 463 -0.85 12.80 -22.61
C PRO A 463 0.65 13.11 -22.66
N LYS A 464 1.10 13.47 -23.85
CA LYS A 464 2.42 13.97 -24.18
C LYS A 464 2.46 15.49 -24.14
N LEU A 465 3.59 16.05 -23.73
CA LEU A 465 3.92 17.47 -23.67
C LEU A 465 5.04 17.81 -24.67
N ASP A 466 4.92 18.94 -25.35
CA ASP A 466 6.03 19.52 -26.11
C ASP A 466 7.07 20.12 -25.14
N VAL A 467 8.02 19.27 -24.74
CA VAL A 467 9.12 19.62 -23.82
C VAL A 467 9.92 20.83 -24.29
N LYS A 468 10.08 21.04 -25.61
CA LYS A 468 10.81 22.19 -26.17
C LYS A 468 9.99 23.47 -26.04
N LYS A 469 8.68 23.40 -26.26
CA LYS A 469 7.78 24.54 -26.07
C LYS A 469 7.72 24.98 -24.61
N PHE A 470 7.65 24.04 -23.68
CA PHE A 470 7.46 24.32 -22.25
C PHE A 470 8.75 24.35 -21.42
N ASN A 471 9.91 24.14 -22.05
CA ASN A 471 11.23 24.02 -21.39
C ASN A 471 11.32 22.87 -20.35
N ILE A 472 10.48 21.84 -20.47
CA ILE A 472 10.42 20.77 -19.47
C ILE A 472 11.67 19.90 -19.56
N SER A 473 12.31 19.72 -18.41
CA SER A 473 13.48 18.87 -18.18
C SER A 473 13.24 17.84 -17.06
N ASP A 474 12.26 18.12 -16.18
CA ASP A 474 11.87 17.28 -15.05
C ASP A 474 10.32 17.19 -14.99
N ASP A 475 9.78 15.98 -15.10
CA ASP A 475 8.33 15.73 -15.06
C ASP A 475 7.76 15.71 -13.64
N GLU A 476 8.59 15.55 -12.61
CA GLU A 476 8.21 15.71 -11.20
C GLU A 476 8.05 17.20 -10.88
N GLN A 477 9.00 18.03 -11.31
CA GLN A 477 8.89 19.48 -11.13
C GLN A 477 7.65 20.04 -11.86
N PHE A 478 7.38 19.60 -13.09
CA PHE A 478 6.14 19.95 -13.80
C PHE A 478 4.87 19.57 -13.00
N ALA A 479 4.84 18.38 -12.40
CA ALA A 479 3.71 17.93 -11.59
C ALA A 479 3.59 18.68 -10.25
N LEU A 480 4.70 19.15 -9.67
CA LEU A 480 4.72 20.02 -8.48
C LEU A 480 4.24 21.43 -8.81
N ASP A 481 4.70 22.02 -9.91
CA ASP A 481 4.30 23.37 -10.35
C ASP A 481 2.79 23.44 -10.64
N LEU A 482 2.25 22.47 -11.40
CA LEU A 482 0.81 22.37 -11.67
C LEU A 482 0.00 22.15 -10.38
N LEU A 483 0.54 21.40 -9.42
CA LEU A 483 -0.09 21.23 -8.11
C LEU A 483 -0.08 22.54 -7.31
N HIS A 484 1.02 23.30 -7.33
CA HIS A 484 1.14 24.56 -6.60
C HIS A 484 0.26 25.66 -7.19
N ASP A 485 0.24 25.81 -8.52
CA ASP A 485 -0.51 26.87 -9.21
C ASP A 485 -1.99 26.53 -9.40
N GLU A 486 -2.33 25.32 -9.86
CA GLU A 486 -3.72 24.98 -10.18
C GLU A 486 -4.40 24.06 -9.16
N ARG A 487 -3.65 23.58 -8.16
CA ARG A 487 -4.15 22.65 -7.14
C ARG A 487 -4.71 21.37 -7.77
N ILE A 488 -4.11 20.96 -8.90
CA ILE A 488 -4.42 19.72 -9.62
C ILE A 488 -3.28 18.73 -9.37
N LEU A 489 -3.61 17.58 -8.78
CA LEU A 489 -2.67 16.49 -8.54
C LEU A 489 -2.76 15.45 -9.66
N ILE A 490 -1.72 15.38 -10.49
CA ILE A 490 -1.52 14.38 -11.55
C ILE A 490 -0.53 13.29 -11.12
N THR A 491 -0.14 12.39 -12.03
CA THR A 491 1.03 11.52 -11.85
C THR A 491 1.97 11.71 -13.04
N ARG A 492 3.24 12.02 -12.76
CA ARG A 492 4.29 12.21 -13.78
C ARG A 492 4.59 10.92 -14.56
N GLY A 493 5.12 11.02 -15.77
CA GLY A 493 5.39 9.91 -16.69
C GLY A 493 6.44 8.92 -16.16
N GLY A 494 7.55 9.41 -15.62
CA GLY A 494 8.59 8.58 -14.99
C GLY A 494 8.11 7.85 -13.74
N GLY A 495 6.98 8.28 -13.16
CA GLY A 495 6.25 7.53 -12.14
C GLY A 495 5.60 6.24 -12.65
N PHE A 496 5.65 5.96 -13.96
CA PHE A 496 5.27 4.72 -14.66
C PHE A 496 6.46 4.10 -15.40
N ASN A 497 7.70 4.38 -14.96
CA ASN A 497 8.93 3.91 -15.60
C ASN A 497 9.04 4.29 -17.10
N TRP A 498 8.42 5.41 -17.49
CA TRP A 498 8.68 6.08 -18.76
C TRP A 498 9.98 6.89 -18.68
N HIS A 499 10.76 6.94 -19.76
CA HIS A 499 12.15 7.42 -19.73
C HIS A 499 12.31 8.90 -20.10
N GLU A 500 11.39 9.46 -20.88
CA GLU A 500 11.40 10.88 -21.27
C GLU A 500 10.53 11.72 -20.31
N PRO A 501 10.91 12.97 -19.98
CA PRO A 501 10.11 13.87 -19.13
C PRO A 501 8.94 14.51 -19.90
N ASP A 502 8.39 13.82 -20.90
CA ASP A 502 7.41 14.35 -21.85
C ASP A 502 5.98 13.87 -21.59
N HIS A 503 5.72 13.06 -20.55
CA HIS A 503 4.40 12.48 -20.29
C HIS A 503 3.90 12.65 -18.86
N PHE A 504 2.58 12.52 -18.70
CA PHE A 504 1.91 12.41 -17.41
C PHE A 504 0.61 11.61 -17.56
N ARG A 505 -0.05 11.25 -16.45
CA ARG A 505 -1.34 10.53 -16.46
C ARG A 505 -2.45 11.32 -15.78
N ILE A 506 -3.59 11.43 -16.45
CA ILE A 506 -4.87 11.88 -15.90
C ILE A 506 -5.84 10.71 -15.73
N VAL A 507 -6.57 10.71 -14.62
CA VAL A 507 -7.76 9.88 -14.38
C VAL A 507 -9.02 10.67 -14.72
N TYR A 508 -9.82 10.21 -15.67
CA TYR A 508 -11.04 10.91 -16.13
C TYR A 508 -12.34 10.47 -15.44
N LEU A 509 -12.24 9.87 -14.25
CA LEU A 509 -13.38 9.57 -13.38
C LEU A 509 -14.18 10.80 -12.85
N PRO A 510 -13.62 12.01 -12.65
CA PRO A 510 -14.40 13.19 -12.26
C PRO A 510 -15.54 13.52 -13.24
N ARG A 511 -16.65 14.10 -12.76
CA ARG A 511 -17.74 14.52 -13.65
C ARG A 511 -17.26 15.53 -14.70
N ILE A 512 -17.95 15.62 -15.84
CA ILE A 512 -17.54 16.46 -16.98
C ILE A 512 -17.37 17.92 -16.58
N GLU A 513 -18.15 18.44 -15.64
CA GLU A 513 -18.02 19.80 -15.12
C GLU A 513 -16.67 20.02 -14.40
N VAL A 514 -16.20 19.00 -13.67
CA VAL A 514 -14.90 19.01 -12.98
C VAL A 514 -13.76 18.83 -13.98
N LEU A 515 -13.94 18.00 -15.02
CA LEU A 515 -12.97 17.87 -16.11
C LEU A 515 -12.84 19.17 -16.91
N LYS A 516 -13.93 19.92 -17.09
CA LYS A 516 -13.93 21.25 -17.72
C LYS A 516 -13.11 22.26 -16.92
N ASP A 517 -13.35 22.36 -15.62
CA ASP A 517 -12.55 23.21 -14.72
C ASP A 517 -11.06 22.81 -14.74
N ALA A 518 -10.77 21.52 -14.60
CA ALA A 518 -9.40 21.00 -14.62
C ALA A 518 -8.66 21.29 -15.94
N THR A 519 -9.33 21.13 -17.08
CA THR A 519 -8.70 21.32 -18.39
C THR A 519 -8.57 22.80 -18.73
N ALA A 520 -9.51 23.65 -18.30
CA ALA A 520 -9.37 25.10 -18.42
C ALA A 520 -8.15 25.62 -17.65
N LYS A 521 -7.99 25.18 -16.39
CA LYS A 521 -6.82 25.47 -15.55
C LYS A 521 -5.50 24.98 -16.15
N LEU A 522 -5.47 23.73 -16.62
CA LEU A 522 -4.30 23.18 -17.32
C LEU A 522 -3.96 23.98 -18.60
N THR A 523 -4.97 24.46 -19.33
CA THR A 523 -4.78 25.30 -20.51
C THR A 523 -4.21 26.67 -20.15
N ASP A 524 -4.71 27.29 -19.08
CA ASP A 524 -4.22 28.59 -18.59
C ASP A 524 -2.77 28.49 -18.11
N PHE A 525 -2.49 27.52 -17.23
CA PHE A 525 -1.14 27.17 -16.77
C PHE A 525 -0.16 26.98 -17.93
N LEU A 526 -0.47 26.09 -18.88
CA LEU A 526 0.39 25.83 -20.05
C LEU A 526 0.51 27.02 -21.02
N SER A 527 -0.36 28.04 -20.93
CA SER A 527 -0.25 29.24 -21.77
C SER A 527 0.99 30.08 -21.41
N TYR A 528 1.34 30.15 -20.12
CA TYR A 528 2.48 30.90 -19.60
C TYR A 528 3.64 30.00 -19.13
N TYR A 529 3.38 28.74 -18.79
CA TYR A 529 4.38 27.86 -18.16
C TYR A 529 5.64 27.70 -19.00
N ARG A 530 6.78 27.97 -18.36
CA ARG A 530 8.12 27.59 -18.75
C ARG A 530 8.81 27.12 -17.48
N GLN A 531 9.29 25.88 -17.48
CA GLN A 531 10.05 25.32 -16.36
C GLN A 531 11.42 26.00 -16.22
#